data_AF-A0A969XPA3-F1
#
_entry.id   AF-A0A969XPA3-F1
#
_cell.length_a   1.000
_cell.length_b   1.000
_cell.length_c   1.000
_cell.angle_alpha   90.00
_cell.angle_beta   90.00
_cell.angle_gamma   90.00
#
_symmetry.space_group_name_H-M   'P 1'
#
loop_
_entity.id
_entity.type
_entity.pdbx_description
1 polymer ?
#
loop_
_entity_poly.entity_id
_entity_poly.type
_entity_poly.pdbx_seq_one_letter_code
_entity_poly.pdbx_strand_id
1 'polypeptide(L)'
;MSREIIEALRQIESEKGIAFEALVEALEDALLSAYKKSPDAAEYATVEVDTDTGDMRVYQLIFPEHVDTESLKVHDEETGEEVGLDLSGVDMSEVERVEVTPDDFGRIAAMTAKQVILQRIREAERDLMYEEYIDRVGELVTGIVQQSDPRHNTLVELGRVEAELPRGEQIETEHYEHGARIKAVIVRVEESAKGPQVKLSRRSEELVRKLFELEVPEIADGLVEIRQVARETGYRGRDGKPVPGRCKIAVVSHADGVDPVGACVGPR
;
A
#
# COMPACT_ATOMS: atom_id res chain seq x y z
N MET A 1 -16.19 25.33 -8.43
CA MET A 1 -15.24 25.12 -7.32
C MET A 1 -15.88 24.27 -6.24
N SER A 2 -16.80 24.75 -5.39
CA SER A 2 -17.44 23.94 -4.34
C SER A 2 -18.14 22.68 -4.90
N ARG A 3 -18.93 22.84 -5.97
CA ARG A 3 -19.63 21.73 -6.63
C ARG A 3 -18.70 20.72 -7.34
N GLU A 4 -17.53 21.18 -7.81
CA GLU A 4 -16.55 20.31 -8.49
C GLU A 4 -15.88 19.34 -7.51
N ILE A 5 -15.75 19.75 -6.23
CA ILE A 5 -15.22 18.88 -5.18
C ILE A 5 -16.19 17.72 -4.91
N ILE A 6 -17.48 18.01 -4.78
CA ILE A 6 -18.52 16.98 -4.58
C ILE A 6 -18.59 16.02 -5.76
N GLU A 7 -18.53 16.52 -6.99
CA GLU A 7 -18.48 15.68 -8.19
C GLU A 7 -17.25 14.77 -8.20
N ALA A 8 -16.08 15.27 -7.79
CA ALA A 8 -14.87 14.47 -7.67
C ALA A 8 -15.00 13.39 -6.58
N LEU A 9 -15.61 13.70 -5.43
CA LEU A 9 -15.88 12.70 -4.38
C LEU A 9 -16.82 11.59 -4.86
N ARG A 10 -17.90 11.93 -5.58
CA ARG A 10 -18.81 10.93 -6.18
C ARG A 10 -18.12 10.09 -7.26
N GLN A 11 -17.19 10.68 -8.01
CA GLN A 11 -16.39 9.92 -8.97
C GLN A 11 -15.50 8.89 -8.28
N ILE A 12 -14.88 9.25 -7.15
CA ILE A 12 -14.05 8.33 -6.36
C ILE A 12 -14.88 7.19 -5.79
N GLU A 13 -16.07 7.47 -5.27
CA GLU A 13 -17.03 6.45 -4.83
C GLU A 13 -17.28 5.42 -5.95
N SER A 14 -17.61 5.89 -7.16
CA SER A 14 -17.91 5.01 -8.29
C SER A 14 -16.69 4.22 -8.80
N GLU A 15 -15.48 4.80 -8.76
CA GLU A 15 -14.29 4.16 -9.31
C GLU A 15 -13.59 3.23 -8.31
N LYS A 16 -13.66 3.55 -7.01
CA LYS A 16 -12.86 2.91 -5.96
C LYS A 16 -13.72 2.18 -4.92
N GLY A 17 -15.03 2.37 -4.93
CA GLY A 17 -15.96 1.70 -4.01
C GLY A 17 -15.92 2.21 -2.57
N ILE A 18 -15.35 3.40 -2.33
CA ILE A 18 -15.34 4.05 -1.01
C ILE A 18 -16.70 4.72 -0.81
N ALA A 19 -17.35 4.49 0.34
CA ALA A 19 -18.62 5.14 0.66
C ALA A 19 -18.50 6.67 0.60
N PHE A 20 -19.43 7.34 -0.08
CA PHE A 20 -19.41 8.79 -0.23
C PHE A 20 -19.45 9.51 1.12
N GLU A 21 -20.22 9.01 2.08
CA GLU A 21 -20.32 9.57 3.42
C GLU A 21 -18.96 9.58 4.13
N ALA A 22 -18.20 8.49 4.06
CA ALA A 22 -16.87 8.39 4.66
C ALA A 22 -15.86 9.36 4.01
N LEU A 23 -16.04 9.68 2.73
CA LEU A 23 -15.22 10.69 2.04
C LEU A 23 -15.56 12.12 2.47
N VAL A 24 -16.83 12.40 2.74
CA VAL A 24 -17.28 13.70 3.23
C VAL A 24 -16.82 13.93 4.66
N GLU A 25 -16.98 12.93 5.55
CA GLU A 25 -16.46 13.00 6.93
C GLU A 25 -14.94 13.26 6.94
N ALA A 26 -14.17 12.53 6.13
CA ALA A 26 -12.74 12.73 6.02
C ALA A 26 -12.36 14.14 5.52
N LEU A 27 -13.22 14.73 4.69
CA LEU A 27 -13.03 16.10 4.22
C LEU A 27 -13.32 17.10 5.34
N GLU A 28 -14.40 16.92 6.09
CA GLU A 28 -14.77 17.75 7.24
C GLU A 28 -13.67 17.76 8.31
N ASP A 29 -13.15 16.59 8.68
CA ASP A 29 -12.06 16.44 9.66
C ASP A 29 -10.80 17.20 9.22
N ALA A 30 -10.39 17.02 7.97
CA ALA A 30 -9.20 17.68 7.44
C ALA A 30 -9.37 19.20 7.32
N LEU A 31 -10.57 19.66 6.95
CA LEU A 31 -10.90 21.08 6.93
C LEU A 31 -10.88 21.68 8.33
N LEU A 32 -11.37 20.94 9.33
CA LEU A 32 -11.33 21.35 10.72
C LEU A 32 -9.88 21.46 11.22
N SER A 33 -9.03 20.46 10.95
CA SER A 33 -7.60 20.53 11.29
C SER A 33 -6.88 21.70 10.58
N ALA A 34 -7.27 22.02 9.35
CA ALA A 34 -6.76 23.19 8.63
C ALA A 34 -7.26 24.52 9.23
N TYR A 35 -8.52 24.58 9.64
CA TYR A 35 -9.09 25.73 10.33
C TYR A 35 -8.39 26.00 11.65
N LYS A 36 -8.16 24.97 12.48
CA LYS A 36 -7.49 25.06 13.79
C LYS A 36 -6.05 25.58 13.74
N LYS A 37 -5.40 25.52 12.58
CA LYS A 37 -4.06 26.11 12.35
C LYS A 37 -4.10 27.63 12.14
N SER A 38 -5.30 28.21 12.03
CA SER A 38 -5.49 29.66 11.86
C SER A 38 -5.46 30.38 13.24
N PRO A 39 -4.96 31.62 13.32
CA PRO A 39 -4.75 32.31 14.60
C PRO A 39 -6.03 32.57 15.41
N ASP A 40 -7.16 32.79 14.72
CA ASP A 40 -8.45 33.13 15.31
C ASP A 40 -9.40 31.91 15.35
N ALA A 41 -8.84 30.69 15.31
CA ALA A 41 -9.65 29.48 15.32
C ALA A 41 -10.37 29.31 16.65
N ALA A 42 -11.68 29.05 16.59
CA ALA A 42 -12.44 28.65 17.75
C ALA A 42 -11.93 27.32 18.32
N GLU A 43 -11.87 27.23 19.66
CA GLU A 43 -11.39 26.04 20.38
C GLU A 43 -12.26 24.82 20.07
N TYR A 44 -13.57 25.00 20.12
CA TYR A 44 -14.58 24.01 19.75
C TYR A 44 -15.23 24.44 18.45
N ALA A 45 -14.84 23.77 17.37
CA ALA A 45 -15.37 24.03 16.05
C ALA A 45 -15.73 22.73 15.35
N THR A 46 -16.71 22.80 14.47
CA THR A 46 -17.06 21.75 13.52
C THR A 46 -17.13 22.34 12.13
N VAL A 47 -16.81 21.53 11.12
CA VAL A 47 -16.96 21.90 9.72
C VAL A 47 -18.07 21.05 9.14
N GLU A 48 -19.00 21.69 8.44
CA GLU A 48 -20.06 21.01 7.71
C GLU A 48 -19.91 21.27 6.21
N VAL A 49 -20.02 20.21 5.42
CA VAL A 49 -20.02 20.27 3.95
C VAL A 49 -21.41 19.94 3.42
N ASP A 50 -22.04 20.90 2.74
CA ASP A 50 -23.30 20.65 2.04
C ASP A 50 -23.05 19.75 0.83
N THR A 51 -23.62 18.54 0.84
CA THR A 51 -23.41 17.53 -0.20
C THR A 51 -24.11 17.82 -1.54
N ASP A 52 -25.00 18.81 -1.58
CA ASP A 52 -25.73 19.20 -2.79
C ASP A 52 -25.09 20.43 -3.45
N THR A 53 -24.72 21.43 -2.66
CA THR A 53 -24.11 22.68 -3.16
C THR A 53 -22.58 22.65 -3.16
N GLY A 54 -21.99 21.84 -2.27
CA GLY A 54 -20.56 21.82 -1.98
C GLY A 54 -20.09 22.98 -1.10
N ASP A 55 -21.02 23.74 -0.51
CA ASP A 55 -20.69 24.84 0.39
C ASP A 55 -20.14 24.30 1.71
N MET A 56 -19.04 24.90 2.18
CA MET A 56 -18.33 24.45 3.37
C MET A 56 -18.40 25.56 4.41
N ARG A 57 -18.90 25.25 5.60
CA ARG A 57 -19.11 26.22 6.68
C ARG A 57 -18.44 25.75 7.95
N VAL A 58 -17.91 26.71 8.71
CA VAL A 58 -17.31 26.46 10.02
C VAL A 58 -18.23 26.99 11.09
N TYR A 59 -18.57 26.14 12.05
CA TYR A 59 -19.40 26.50 13.19
C TYR A 59 -18.59 26.39 14.49
N GLN A 60 -18.56 27.47 15.25
CA GLN A 60 -18.12 27.44 16.63
C GLN A 60 -19.26 26.86 17.49
N LEU A 61 -18.91 25.90 18.34
CA LEU A 61 -19.82 25.30 19.32
C LEU A 61 -19.56 25.92 20.69
N ILE A 62 -20.60 26.48 21.30
CA ILE A 62 -20.55 27.01 22.66
C ILE A 62 -21.34 26.04 23.54
N PHE A 63 -20.61 25.28 24.35
CA PHE A 63 -21.18 24.27 25.24
C PHE A 63 -21.62 24.88 26.59
N PRO A 64 -22.71 24.36 27.20
CA PRO A 64 -23.08 24.66 28.58
C PRO A 64 -22.00 24.23 29.59
N GLU A 65 -21.93 24.91 30.75
CA GLU A 65 -20.92 24.65 31.80
C GLU A 65 -20.90 23.22 32.35
N HIS A 66 -22.00 22.47 32.21
CA HIS A 66 -22.12 21.11 32.75
C HIS A 66 -21.60 20.02 31.79
N VAL A 67 -21.20 20.40 30.57
CA VAL A 67 -20.63 19.48 29.57
C VAL A 67 -19.12 19.42 29.74
N ASP A 68 -18.56 18.21 29.86
CA ASP A 68 -17.10 18.01 29.91
C ASP A 68 -16.53 18.07 28.49
N THR A 69 -16.14 19.27 28.06
CA THR A 69 -15.70 19.55 26.69
C THR A 69 -14.37 18.93 26.30
N GLU A 70 -13.48 18.64 27.27
CA GLU A 70 -12.21 17.95 27.00
C GLU A 70 -12.44 16.48 26.62
N SER A 71 -13.45 15.84 27.22
CA SER A 71 -13.80 14.46 26.90
C SER A 71 -14.37 14.27 25.49
N LEU A 72 -14.81 15.37 24.85
CA LEU A 72 -15.39 15.35 23.51
C LEU A 72 -14.32 15.36 22.41
N LYS A 73 -13.07 15.74 22.72
CA LYS A 73 -12.03 15.90 21.69
C LYS A 73 -11.62 14.55 21.11
N VAL A 74 -11.75 14.42 19.79
CA VAL A 74 -11.30 13.24 19.04
C VAL A 74 -9.92 13.53 18.47
N HIS A 75 -8.99 12.62 18.72
CA HIS A 75 -7.63 12.70 18.22
C HIS A 75 -7.37 11.61 17.19
N ASP A 76 -6.66 11.95 16.14
CA ASP A 76 -6.18 10.98 15.15
C ASP A 76 -5.11 10.09 15.78
N GLU A 77 -5.25 8.78 15.63
CA GLU A 77 -4.38 7.80 16.29
C GLU A 77 -2.94 7.82 15.78
N GLU A 78 -2.70 8.22 14.52
CA GLU A 78 -1.37 8.25 13.92
C GLU A 78 -0.61 9.55 14.20
N THR A 79 -1.31 10.68 14.16
CA THR A 79 -0.71 12.03 14.24
C THR A 79 -0.86 12.68 15.61
N GLY A 80 -1.85 12.27 16.40
CA GLY A 80 -2.22 12.89 17.67
C GLY A 80 -2.86 14.28 17.52
N GLU A 81 -3.09 14.74 16.29
CA GLU A 81 -3.82 15.99 16.04
C GLU A 81 -5.30 15.79 16.41
N GLU A 82 -5.93 16.83 16.97
CA GLU A 82 -7.38 16.83 17.18
C GLU A 82 -8.07 16.92 15.81
N VAL A 83 -8.91 15.94 15.50
CA VAL A 83 -9.60 15.81 14.21
C VAL A 83 -11.09 16.10 14.31
N GLY A 84 -11.66 16.19 15.51
CA GLY A 84 -13.09 16.43 15.66
C GLY A 84 -13.56 16.47 17.10
N LEU A 85 -14.88 16.51 17.24
CA LEU A 85 -15.59 16.39 18.51
C LEU A 85 -16.57 15.22 18.42
N ASP A 86 -16.55 14.32 19.40
CA ASP A 86 -17.57 13.28 19.54
C ASP A 86 -18.81 13.89 20.19
N LEU A 87 -19.80 14.19 19.35
CA LEU A 87 -21.06 14.82 19.78
C LEU A 87 -22.17 13.78 20.07
N SER A 88 -21.87 12.47 19.98
CA SER A 88 -22.89 11.42 20.08
C SER A 88 -23.63 11.37 21.42
N GLY A 89 -22.98 11.84 22.48
CA GLY A 89 -23.54 11.93 23.84
C GLY A 89 -24.04 13.31 24.27
N VAL A 90 -24.02 14.31 23.37
CA VAL A 90 -24.33 15.71 23.71
C VAL A 90 -25.73 16.09 23.22
N ASP A 91 -26.51 16.75 24.07
CA ASP A 91 -27.77 17.37 23.64
C ASP A 91 -27.50 18.65 22.85
N MET A 92 -27.51 18.53 21.53
CA MET A 92 -27.25 19.64 20.61
C MET A 92 -28.28 20.78 20.70
N SER A 93 -29.43 20.59 21.37
CA SER A 93 -30.40 21.68 21.58
C SER A 93 -29.94 22.72 22.60
N GLU A 94 -29.00 22.35 23.47
CA GLU A 94 -28.41 23.24 24.46
C GLU A 94 -27.07 23.86 24.00
N VAL A 95 -26.55 23.40 22.85
CA VAL A 95 -25.30 23.89 22.27
C VAL A 95 -25.60 25.04 21.30
N GLU A 96 -25.05 26.22 21.60
CA GLU A 96 -25.16 27.36 20.69
C GLU A 96 -24.17 27.21 19.54
N ARG A 97 -24.66 27.37 18.30
CA ARG A 97 -23.88 27.26 17.07
C ARG A 97 -23.74 28.64 16.43
N VAL A 98 -22.50 29.12 16.31
CA VAL A 98 -22.19 30.40 15.66
C VAL A 98 -21.37 30.15 14.40
N GLU A 99 -21.82 30.63 13.25
CA GLU A 99 -21.04 30.54 12.02
C GLU A 99 -19.83 31.49 12.11
N VAL A 100 -18.64 30.92 11.98
CA VAL A 100 -17.35 31.62 12.09
C VAL A 100 -16.46 31.40 10.87
N THR A 101 -17.08 31.03 9.73
CA THR A 101 -16.40 30.78 8.47
C THR A 101 -15.56 31.99 8.03
N PRO A 102 -14.22 31.87 7.92
CA PRO A 102 -13.38 32.96 7.44
C PRO A 102 -13.60 33.29 5.95
N ASP A 103 -13.39 34.54 5.53
CA ASP A 103 -13.55 34.95 4.13
C ASP A 103 -12.62 34.20 3.16
N ASP A 104 -11.38 33.90 3.59
CA ASP A 104 -10.38 33.15 2.81
C ASP A 104 -10.55 31.62 2.91
N PHE A 105 -11.57 31.14 3.64
CA PHE A 105 -11.75 29.71 3.92
C PHE A 105 -11.94 28.89 2.65
N GLY A 106 -12.59 29.45 1.61
CA GLY A 106 -12.77 28.76 0.33
C GLY A 106 -11.46 28.34 -0.35
N ARG A 107 -10.37 29.13 -0.19
CA ARG A 107 -9.06 28.78 -0.74
C ARG A 107 -8.38 27.67 0.07
N ILE A 108 -8.43 27.78 1.40
CA ILE A 108 -7.93 26.74 2.31
C ILE A 108 -8.66 25.44 2.01
N ALA A 109 -9.98 25.52 1.88
CA ALA A 109 -10.84 24.39 1.62
C ALA A 109 -10.51 23.68 0.30
N ALA A 110 -10.30 24.43 -0.79
CA ALA A 110 -9.93 23.84 -2.07
C ALA A 110 -8.58 23.09 -2.02
N MET A 111 -7.58 23.64 -1.32
CA MET A 111 -6.26 22.99 -1.18
C MET A 111 -6.34 21.74 -0.31
N THR A 112 -7.02 21.83 0.83
CA THR A 112 -7.22 20.70 1.75
C THR A 112 -8.05 19.61 1.09
N ALA A 113 -9.15 19.95 0.43
CA ALA A 113 -9.99 18.98 -0.28
C ALA A 113 -9.21 18.18 -1.32
N LYS A 114 -8.39 18.86 -2.13
CA LYS A 114 -7.50 18.20 -3.07
C LYS A 114 -6.55 17.23 -2.39
N GLN A 115 -5.98 17.61 -1.24
CA GLN A 115 -5.06 16.77 -0.49
C GLN A 115 -5.76 15.53 0.09
N VAL A 116 -6.93 15.70 0.71
CA VAL A 116 -7.75 14.61 1.27
C VAL A 116 -8.16 13.64 0.19
N ILE A 117 -8.67 14.15 -0.94
CA ILE A 117 -9.02 13.35 -2.11
C ILE A 117 -7.83 12.50 -2.56
N LEU A 118 -6.66 13.12 -2.76
CA LEU A 118 -5.46 12.40 -3.19
C LEU A 118 -4.97 11.40 -2.14
N GLN A 119 -5.20 11.66 -0.86
CA GLN A 119 -4.85 10.76 0.23
C GLN A 119 -5.78 9.54 0.28
N ARG A 120 -7.11 9.76 0.24
CA ARG A 120 -8.10 8.68 0.22
C ARG A 120 -7.98 7.78 -1.01
N ILE A 121 -7.70 8.37 -2.18
CA ILE A 121 -7.40 7.59 -3.39
C ILE A 121 -6.18 6.68 -3.15
N ARG A 122 -5.11 7.22 -2.57
CA ARG A 122 -3.91 6.43 -2.26
C ARG A 122 -4.20 5.34 -1.23
N GLU A 123 -4.97 5.63 -0.19
CA GLU A 123 -5.40 4.66 0.82
C GLU A 123 -6.16 3.48 0.21
N ALA A 124 -7.22 3.75 -0.56
CA ALA A 124 -7.98 2.68 -1.20
C ALA A 124 -7.13 1.88 -2.21
N GLU A 125 -6.19 2.53 -2.90
CA GLU A 125 -5.23 1.81 -3.73
C GLU A 125 -4.29 0.91 -2.91
N ARG A 126 -3.90 1.31 -1.69
CA ARG A 126 -3.09 0.47 -0.81
C ARG A 126 -3.82 -0.80 -0.40
N ASP A 127 -5.08 -0.69 0.00
CA ASP A 127 -5.85 -1.81 0.53
C ASP A 127 -6.13 -2.84 -0.58
N LEU A 128 -6.57 -2.38 -1.75
CA LEU A 128 -6.79 -3.25 -2.92
C LEU A 128 -5.52 -3.98 -3.35
N MET A 129 -4.36 -3.31 -3.31
CA MET A 129 -3.08 -3.92 -3.66
C MET A 129 -2.64 -4.95 -2.62
N TYR A 130 -2.89 -4.71 -1.33
CA TYR A 130 -2.56 -5.69 -0.29
C TYR A 130 -3.32 -7.00 -0.51
N GLU A 131 -4.65 -6.90 -0.72
CA GLU A 131 -5.51 -8.05 -1.00
C GLU A 131 -5.09 -8.80 -2.28
N GLU A 132 -4.65 -8.09 -3.32
CA GLU A 132 -4.20 -8.73 -4.57
C GLU A 132 -2.93 -9.60 -4.36
N TYR A 133 -1.99 -9.15 -3.52
CA TYR A 133 -0.67 -9.78 -3.43
C TYR A 133 -0.50 -10.73 -2.24
N ILE A 134 -1.32 -10.64 -1.18
CA ILE A 134 -1.19 -11.49 0.01
C ILE A 134 -1.34 -12.98 -0.32
N ASP A 135 -2.26 -13.32 -1.22
CA ASP A 135 -2.50 -14.70 -1.66
C ASP A 135 -1.47 -15.21 -2.69
N ARG A 136 -0.61 -14.31 -3.19
CA ARG A 136 0.40 -14.58 -4.23
C ARG A 136 1.78 -14.88 -3.66
N VAL A 137 1.91 -15.03 -2.34
CA VAL A 137 3.17 -15.43 -1.70
C VAL A 137 3.61 -16.81 -2.22
N GLY A 138 4.85 -16.90 -2.69
CA GLY A 138 5.42 -18.09 -3.35
C GLY A 138 5.26 -18.10 -4.87
N GLU A 139 4.55 -17.14 -5.47
CA GLU A 139 4.42 -17.03 -6.92
C GLU A 139 5.68 -16.44 -7.56
N LEU A 140 5.99 -16.90 -8.77
CA LEU A 140 7.03 -16.34 -9.62
C LEU A 140 6.50 -15.12 -10.37
N VAL A 141 7.08 -13.97 -10.09
CA VAL A 141 6.75 -12.72 -10.76
C VAL A 141 7.90 -12.27 -11.66
N THR A 142 7.54 -11.57 -12.73
CA THR A 142 8.50 -10.89 -13.60
C THR A 142 8.32 -9.39 -13.43
N GLY A 143 9.40 -8.68 -13.12
CA GLY A 143 9.38 -7.24 -12.88
C GLY A 143 10.52 -6.51 -13.58
N ILE A 144 10.45 -5.18 -13.57
CA ILE A 144 11.48 -4.29 -14.13
C ILE A 144 12.18 -3.59 -12.98
N VAL A 145 13.50 -3.65 -12.94
CA VAL A 145 14.29 -2.95 -11.92
C VAL A 145 14.17 -1.44 -12.14
N GLN A 146 13.55 -0.74 -11.18
CA GLN A 146 13.40 0.71 -11.22
C GLN A 146 14.54 1.43 -10.51
N GLN A 147 15.05 0.86 -9.43
CA GLN A 147 16.18 1.43 -8.75
C GLN A 147 17.03 0.33 -8.15
N SER A 148 18.34 0.43 -8.35
CA SER A 148 19.31 -0.43 -7.71
C SER A 148 20.32 0.44 -7.00
N ASP A 149 20.33 0.43 -5.67
CA ASP A 149 21.36 1.12 -4.92
C ASP A 149 22.36 0.13 -4.32
N PRO A 150 23.68 0.29 -4.55
CA PRO A 150 24.71 -0.52 -3.93
C PRO A 150 24.83 -0.34 -2.40
N ARG A 151 24.00 0.49 -1.76
CA ARG A 151 23.86 0.62 -0.30
C ARG A 151 22.45 0.31 0.22
N HIS A 152 21.44 0.29 -0.63
CA HIS A 152 20.04 0.07 -0.24
C HIS A 152 19.44 -1.18 -0.91
N ASN A 153 18.14 -1.37 -0.73
CA ASN A 153 17.36 -2.42 -1.37
C ASN A 153 17.10 -2.05 -2.83
N THR A 154 16.81 -3.06 -3.65
CA THR A 154 16.50 -2.86 -5.07
C THR A 154 15.00 -2.76 -5.23
N LEU A 155 14.52 -1.73 -5.92
CA LEU A 155 13.11 -1.53 -6.23
C LEU A 155 12.79 -2.11 -7.60
N VAL A 156 11.70 -2.86 -7.66
CA VAL A 156 11.28 -3.66 -8.81
C VAL A 156 9.81 -3.39 -9.07
N GLU A 157 9.48 -2.84 -10.22
CA GLU A 157 8.11 -2.62 -10.64
C GLU A 157 7.51 -3.92 -11.17
N LEU A 158 6.39 -4.35 -10.59
CA LEU A 158 5.61 -5.53 -11.01
C LEU A 158 4.40 -5.15 -11.88
N GLY A 159 4.36 -3.91 -12.37
CA GLY A 159 3.28 -3.34 -13.17
C GLY A 159 2.49 -2.28 -12.39
N ARG A 160 1.70 -2.69 -11.40
CA ARG A 160 0.88 -1.78 -10.59
C ARG A 160 1.45 -1.47 -9.20
N VAL A 161 2.33 -2.34 -8.70
CA VAL A 161 2.99 -2.18 -7.39
C VAL A 161 4.49 -2.11 -7.54
N GLU A 162 5.11 -1.30 -6.70
CA GLU A 162 6.55 -1.29 -6.50
C GLU A 162 6.90 -2.31 -5.41
N ALA A 163 7.66 -3.32 -5.79
CA ALA A 163 8.12 -4.36 -4.91
C ALA A 163 9.58 -4.12 -4.53
N GLU A 164 9.95 -4.53 -3.32
CA GLU A 164 11.30 -4.44 -2.82
C GLU A 164 11.99 -5.79 -2.94
N LEU A 165 13.21 -5.81 -3.47
CA LEU A 165 14.14 -6.92 -3.42
C LEU A 165 15.23 -6.59 -2.40
N PRO A 166 15.11 -7.06 -1.13
CA PRO A 166 16.06 -6.74 -0.08
C PRO A 166 17.45 -7.29 -0.37
N ARG A 167 18.50 -6.64 0.13
CA ARG A 167 19.89 -7.13 -0.02
C ARG A 167 20.09 -8.57 0.44
N GLY A 168 19.46 -8.94 1.56
CA GLY A 168 19.51 -10.30 2.09
C GLY A 168 18.92 -11.34 1.14
N GLU A 169 18.07 -10.93 0.20
CA GLU A 169 17.36 -11.77 -0.77
C GLU A 169 17.89 -11.62 -2.21
N GLN A 170 18.95 -10.85 -2.39
CA GLN A 170 19.69 -10.67 -3.65
C GLN A 170 20.81 -11.68 -3.81
N ILE A 171 21.17 -12.01 -5.04
CA ILE A 171 22.36 -12.81 -5.34
C ILE A 171 23.52 -11.84 -5.60
N GLU A 172 24.58 -11.89 -4.79
CA GLU A 172 25.68 -10.92 -4.86
C GLU A 172 26.46 -10.90 -6.18
N THR A 173 26.39 -12.02 -6.92
CA THR A 173 27.02 -12.14 -8.24
C THR A 173 26.16 -11.59 -9.37
N GLU A 174 24.88 -11.29 -9.11
CA GLU A 174 23.97 -10.70 -10.11
C GLU A 174 24.08 -9.18 -10.14
N HIS A 175 23.84 -8.62 -11.32
CA HIS A 175 23.78 -7.18 -11.54
C HIS A 175 22.33 -6.80 -11.82
N TYR A 176 21.75 -6.00 -10.92
CA TYR A 176 20.41 -5.46 -11.06
C TYR A 176 20.51 -4.07 -11.68
N GLU A 177 20.59 -3.97 -13.01
CA GLU A 177 20.65 -2.68 -13.69
C GLU A 177 19.27 -2.06 -13.84
N HIS A 178 19.17 -0.73 -13.81
CA HIS A 178 17.93 -0.04 -14.09
C HIS A 178 17.37 -0.43 -15.47
N GLY A 179 16.07 -0.72 -15.55
CA GLY A 179 15.38 -1.20 -16.75
C GLY A 179 15.56 -2.69 -17.04
N ALA A 180 16.42 -3.40 -16.29
CA ALA A 180 16.58 -4.84 -16.47
C ALA A 180 15.33 -5.58 -16.01
N ARG A 181 14.91 -6.58 -16.80
CA ARG A 181 13.85 -7.51 -16.40
C ARG A 181 14.41 -8.60 -15.52
N ILE A 182 13.78 -8.83 -14.38
CA ILE A 182 14.16 -9.89 -13.46
C ILE A 182 12.97 -10.78 -13.13
N LYS A 183 13.23 -12.07 -12.95
CA LYS A 183 12.29 -13.03 -12.36
C LYS A 183 12.64 -13.24 -10.91
N ALA A 184 11.68 -13.08 -10.01
CA ALA A 184 11.84 -13.27 -8.58
C ALA A 184 10.56 -13.91 -8.01
N VAL A 185 10.64 -14.44 -6.79
CA VAL A 185 9.46 -14.95 -6.09
C VAL A 185 9.02 -13.98 -5.00
N ILE A 186 7.72 -13.87 -4.78
CA ILE A 186 7.18 -13.13 -3.64
C ILE A 186 7.42 -13.97 -2.39
N VAL A 187 8.17 -13.44 -1.43
CA VAL A 187 8.44 -14.14 -0.15
C VAL A 187 7.58 -13.63 0.98
N ARG A 188 7.11 -12.37 0.88
CA ARG A 188 6.30 -11.75 1.92
C ARG A 188 5.56 -10.55 1.37
N VAL A 189 4.39 -10.27 1.92
CA VAL A 189 3.67 -9.01 1.75
C VAL A 189 3.41 -8.46 3.15
N GLU A 190 3.84 -7.24 3.40
CA GLU A 190 3.69 -6.56 4.69
C GLU A 190 2.92 -5.25 4.48
N GLU A 191 2.04 -4.92 5.42
CA GLU A 191 1.44 -3.58 5.46
C GLU A 191 2.47 -2.59 6.01
N SER A 192 2.55 -1.41 5.40
CA SER A 192 3.38 -0.32 5.89
C SER A 192 2.65 1.01 5.75
N ALA A 193 3.06 2.02 6.52
CA ALA A 193 2.52 3.38 6.44
C ALA A 193 2.62 4.01 5.02
N LYS A 194 3.52 3.48 4.17
CA LYS A 194 3.69 3.93 2.79
C LYS A 194 2.93 3.10 1.76
N GLY A 195 2.28 2.01 2.16
CA GLY A 195 1.66 1.04 1.25
C GLY A 195 2.03 -0.41 1.53
N PRO A 196 1.31 -1.36 0.91
CA PRO A 196 1.72 -2.76 0.96
C PRO A 196 3.10 -2.90 0.35
N GLN A 197 4.02 -3.44 1.14
CA GLN A 197 5.38 -3.69 0.73
C GLN A 197 5.51 -5.15 0.31
N VAL A 198 5.55 -5.38 -1.00
CA VAL A 198 5.80 -6.71 -1.56
C VAL A 198 7.30 -6.97 -1.53
N LYS A 199 7.73 -7.98 -0.76
CA LYS A 199 9.13 -8.40 -0.69
C LYS A 199 9.39 -9.57 -1.64
N LEU A 200 10.39 -9.38 -2.49
CA LEU A 200 10.84 -10.34 -3.47
C LEU A 200 12.09 -11.07 -3.00
N SER A 201 12.32 -12.24 -3.58
CA SER A 201 13.57 -12.97 -3.45
C SER A 201 14.08 -13.56 -4.75
N ARG A 202 15.39 -13.36 -4.97
CA ARG A 202 16.20 -14.05 -5.96
C ARG A 202 16.93 -15.26 -5.37
N ARG A 203 17.07 -15.33 -4.05
CA ARG A 203 17.82 -16.38 -3.33
C ARG A 203 16.98 -17.59 -2.97
N SER A 204 15.68 -17.42 -2.76
CA SER A 204 14.77 -18.48 -2.30
C SER A 204 14.84 -19.75 -3.17
N GLU A 205 14.65 -20.90 -2.54
CA GLU A 205 14.53 -22.19 -3.23
C GLU A 205 13.29 -22.26 -4.10
N GLU A 206 12.23 -21.55 -3.72
CA GLU A 206 10.98 -21.48 -4.49
C GLU A 206 11.18 -20.90 -5.87
N LEU A 207 12.12 -19.96 -6.03
CA LEU A 207 12.46 -19.44 -7.35
C LEU A 207 12.95 -20.55 -8.29
N VAL A 208 13.72 -21.51 -7.78
CA VAL A 208 14.17 -22.63 -8.60
C VAL A 208 12.99 -23.55 -8.92
N ARG A 209 12.15 -23.87 -7.93
CA ARG A 209 10.94 -24.69 -8.17
C ARG A 209 10.07 -24.10 -9.27
N LYS A 210 9.75 -22.81 -9.17
CA LYS A 210 8.90 -22.11 -10.14
C LYS A 210 9.53 -21.94 -11.51
N LEU A 211 10.86 -21.77 -11.58
CA LEU A 211 11.55 -21.75 -12.87
C LEU A 211 11.50 -23.12 -13.56
N PHE A 212 11.64 -24.22 -12.81
CA PHE A 212 11.49 -25.57 -13.36
C PHE A 212 10.06 -25.87 -13.77
N GLU A 213 9.07 -25.46 -12.96
CA GLU A 213 7.64 -25.58 -13.30
C GLU A 213 7.30 -24.82 -14.60
N LEU A 214 7.95 -23.67 -14.86
CA LEU A 214 7.77 -22.91 -16.10
C LEU A 214 8.45 -23.55 -17.32
N GLU A 215 9.62 -24.16 -17.14
CA GLU A 215 10.45 -24.66 -18.25
C GLU A 215 10.19 -26.14 -18.60
N VAL A 216 9.75 -26.95 -17.64
CA VAL A 216 9.58 -28.40 -17.78
C VAL A 216 8.09 -28.76 -17.79
N PRO A 217 7.50 -29.10 -18.95
CA PRO A 217 6.07 -29.42 -19.06
C PRO A 217 5.63 -30.57 -18.15
N GLU A 218 6.48 -31.58 -17.99
CA GLU A 218 6.18 -32.74 -17.14
C GLU A 218 6.01 -32.36 -15.65
N ILE A 219 6.67 -31.27 -15.21
CA ILE A 219 6.49 -30.74 -13.85
C ILE A 219 5.20 -29.93 -13.77
N ALA A 220 4.90 -29.11 -14.78
CA ALA A 220 3.65 -28.34 -14.86
C ALA A 220 2.41 -29.25 -14.89
N ASP A 221 2.49 -30.38 -15.60
CA ASP A 221 1.42 -31.39 -15.71
C ASP A 221 1.32 -32.30 -14.47
N GLY A 222 2.24 -32.16 -13.51
CA GLY A 222 2.30 -32.99 -12.29
C GLY A 222 2.76 -34.43 -12.52
N LEU A 223 3.27 -34.76 -13.70
CA LEU A 223 3.86 -36.08 -14.01
C LEU A 223 5.19 -36.27 -13.27
N VAL A 224 5.94 -35.19 -13.09
CA VAL A 224 7.19 -35.15 -12.32
C VAL A 224 7.04 -34.17 -11.16
N GLU A 225 7.36 -34.62 -9.95
CA GLU A 225 7.26 -33.83 -8.73
C GLU A 225 8.66 -33.45 -8.22
N ILE A 226 8.88 -32.17 -7.90
CA ILE A 226 10.07 -31.70 -7.19
C ILE A 226 9.91 -31.97 -5.69
N ARG A 227 10.58 -33.00 -5.19
CA ARG A 227 10.53 -33.38 -3.77
C ARG A 227 11.31 -32.43 -2.89
N GLN A 228 12.49 -32.04 -3.33
CA GLN A 228 13.38 -31.20 -2.54
C GLN A 228 14.26 -30.36 -3.44
N VAL A 229 14.50 -29.12 -3.02
CA VAL A 229 15.54 -28.25 -3.55
C VAL A 229 16.51 -28.00 -2.41
N ALA A 230 17.80 -27.98 -2.72
CA ALA A 230 18.84 -27.51 -1.82
C ALA A 230 19.67 -26.50 -2.60
N ARG A 231 19.64 -25.23 -2.19
CA ARG A 231 20.28 -24.13 -2.93
C ARG A 231 21.27 -23.36 -2.07
N GLU A 232 22.48 -23.22 -2.59
CA GLU A 232 23.50 -22.29 -2.13
C GLU A 232 23.70 -21.23 -3.21
N THR A 233 23.40 -19.97 -2.89
CA THR A 233 23.48 -18.88 -3.85
C THR A 233 24.92 -18.44 -4.07
N GLY A 234 25.25 -17.97 -5.28
CA GLY A 234 26.56 -17.40 -5.55
C GLY A 234 26.83 -16.17 -4.69
N TYR A 235 28.08 -16.01 -4.26
CA TYR A 235 28.55 -14.90 -3.43
C TYR A 235 29.91 -14.39 -3.91
N ARG A 236 30.35 -13.23 -3.41
CA ARG A 236 31.70 -12.72 -3.70
C ARG A 236 32.69 -13.13 -2.61
N GLY A 237 33.78 -13.78 -3.02
CA GLY A 237 34.87 -14.16 -2.13
C GLY A 237 35.60 -12.95 -1.54
N ARG A 238 36.42 -13.16 -0.50
CA ARG A 238 37.25 -12.10 0.11
C ARG A 238 38.24 -11.46 -0.86
N ASP A 239 38.62 -12.19 -1.90
CA ASP A 239 39.46 -11.74 -3.00
C ASP A 239 38.67 -10.98 -4.10
N GLY A 240 37.38 -10.75 -3.89
CA GLY A 240 36.47 -10.05 -4.79
C GLY A 240 35.98 -10.89 -5.97
N LYS A 241 36.42 -12.15 -6.10
CA LYS A 241 36.05 -13.03 -7.20
C LYS A 241 34.67 -13.68 -6.96
N PRO A 242 33.87 -13.89 -8.01
CA PRO A 242 32.58 -14.57 -7.88
C PRO A 242 32.81 -16.05 -7.57
N VAL A 243 32.13 -16.54 -6.53
CA VAL A 243 32.01 -17.96 -6.22
C VAL A 243 30.65 -18.44 -6.76
N PRO A 244 30.63 -19.44 -7.66
CA PRO A 244 29.37 -19.91 -8.23
C PRO A 244 28.51 -20.57 -7.16
N GLY A 245 27.20 -20.31 -7.25
CA GLY A 245 26.22 -21.03 -6.45
C GLY A 245 26.14 -22.50 -6.84
N ARG A 246 25.51 -23.30 -5.98
CA ARG A 246 25.25 -24.72 -6.21
C ARG A 246 23.79 -25.00 -5.93
N CYS A 247 23.15 -25.76 -6.81
CA CYS A 247 21.78 -26.20 -6.58
C CYS A 247 21.70 -27.70 -6.84
N LYS A 248 21.06 -28.42 -5.92
CA LYS A 248 20.70 -29.82 -6.06
C LYS A 248 19.19 -29.92 -5.96
N ILE A 249 18.59 -30.72 -6.84
CA ILE A 249 17.14 -30.91 -6.91
C ILE A 249 16.88 -32.41 -6.92
N ALA A 250 15.93 -32.84 -6.10
CA ALA A 250 15.42 -34.21 -6.07
C ALA A 250 14.05 -34.24 -6.74
N VAL A 251 13.91 -35.07 -7.76
CA VAL A 251 12.68 -35.21 -8.56
C VAL A 251 12.23 -36.67 -8.58
N VAL A 252 10.92 -36.88 -8.64
CA VAL A 252 10.30 -38.20 -8.77
C VAL A 252 9.26 -38.16 -9.88
N SER A 253 9.16 -39.24 -10.67
CA SER A 253 8.10 -39.39 -11.67
C SER A 253 6.95 -40.20 -11.08
N HIS A 254 5.71 -39.79 -11.39
CA HIS A 254 4.47 -40.50 -11.09
C HIS A 254 3.89 -41.21 -12.30
N ALA A 255 4.53 -41.07 -13.47
CA ALA A 255 4.08 -41.64 -14.73
C ALA A 255 5.05 -42.71 -15.26
N ASP A 256 4.48 -43.86 -15.63
CA ASP A 256 5.25 -44.95 -16.24
C ASP A 256 5.83 -44.51 -17.58
N GLY A 257 7.15 -44.71 -17.76
CA GLY A 257 7.86 -44.36 -18.98
C GLY A 257 8.38 -42.92 -19.05
N VAL A 258 8.15 -42.10 -18.02
CA VAL A 258 8.73 -40.75 -17.91
C VAL A 258 9.96 -40.80 -17.01
N ASP A 259 11.15 -40.52 -17.57
CA ASP A 259 12.38 -40.33 -16.78
C ASP A 259 12.41 -38.91 -16.20
N PRO A 260 12.32 -38.74 -14.86
CA PRO A 260 12.23 -37.42 -14.25
C PRO A 260 13.51 -36.59 -14.43
N VAL A 261 14.69 -37.23 -14.51
CA VAL A 261 15.95 -36.51 -14.74
C VAL A 261 16.04 -36.10 -16.22
N GLY A 262 15.70 -37.01 -17.14
CA GLY A 262 15.64 -36.72 -18.57
C GLY A 262 14.71 -35.56 -18.90
N ALA A 263 13.51 -35.55 -18.33
CA ALA A 263 12.54 -34.46 -18.48
C ALA A 263 13.11 -33.11 -18.02
N CYS A 264 13.77 -33.08 -16.86
CA CYS A 264 14.35 -31.86 -16.29
C CYS A 264 15.55 -31.31 -17.05
N VAL A 265 16.30 -32.15 -17.78
CA VAL A 265 17.51 -31.74 -18.51
C VAL A 265 17.19 -31.34 -19.95
N GLY A 266 16.17 -31.94 -20.56
CA GLY A 266 15.80 -31.70 -21.95
C GLY A 266 16.80 -32.27 -22.97
N PRO A 267 16.55 -32.04 -24.27
CA PRO A 267 17.48 -32.43 -25.34
C PRO A 267 18.78 -31.61 -25.27
N ARG A 268 19.92 -32.26 -25.53
CA ARG A 268 21.25 -31.63 -25.55
C ARG A 268 21.60 -31.00 -26.88
#